data_AF-A0A119E920-F1
#
_entry.id   AF-A0A119E920-F1
#
_cell.length_a   1.000
_cell.length_b   1.000
_cell.length_c   1.000
_cell.angle_alpha   90.00
_cell.angle_beta   90.00
_cell.angle_gamma   90.00
#
_symmetry.space_group_name_H-M   'P 1'
#
loop_
_entity.id
_entity.type
_entity.pdbx_description
1 polymer ?
#
loop_
_entity_poly.entity_id
_entity_poly.type
_entity_poly.pdbx_seq_one_letter_code
_entity_poly.pdbx_strand_id
1 'polypeptide(L)'
;MNNAFKTAAVALAAGLAIGTAHAADITKGKELVESHNCAACHGAQMNKPINAEYPRLAGQHADYLVWAMRQYQMGLTNPLLGRNNAIMQAQVQSLSVSDMKDIAAYIESLKETDLVFKK
;
A
#
# COMPACT_ATOMS: atom_id res chain seq x y z
N MET A 1 -62.39 17.44 -5.99
CA MET A 1 -61.62 17.79 -4.79
C MET A 1 -61.43 16.54 -3.95
N ASN A 2 -60.15 16.19 -3.72
CA ASN A 2 -59.58 15.30 -2.72
C ASN A 2 -59.98 13.81 -2.61
N ASN A 3 -58.94 12.97 -2.64
CA ASN A 3 -58.63 11.80 -1.80
C ASN A 3 -58.06 10.67 -2.68
N ALA A 4 -56.89 10.08 -2.46
CA ALA A 4 -56.03 10.05 -1.30
C ALA A 4 -54.61 9.66 -1.75
N PHE A 5 -53.60 10.44 -1.32
CA PHE A 5 -52.22 9.99 -1.28
C PHE A 5 -52.14 8.87 -0.24
N LYS A 6 -52.24 7.61 -0.69
CA LYS A 6 -51.90 6.47 0.16
C LYS A 6 -50.38 6.31 0.15
N THR A 7 -49.79 6.70 1.28
CA THR A 7 -48.39 6.49 1.66
C THR A 7 -47.99 5.02 1.50
N ALA A 8 -47.11 4.73 0.55
CA ALA A 8 -46.35 3.48 0.53
C ALA A 8 -45.07 3.70 1.34
N ALA A 9 -45.05 3.20 2.57
CA ALA A 9 -43.85 3.13 3.40
C ALA A 9 -42.89 2.12 2.77
N VAL A 10 -41.86 2.60 2.08
CA VAL A 10 -40.72 1.79 1.66
C VAL A 10 -39.86 1.56 2.91
N ALA A 11 -39.87 0.33 3.44
CA ALA A 11 -38.98 -0.09 4.49
C ALA A 11 -37.54 -0.14 3.96
N LEU A 12 -36.76 0.88 4.29
CA LEU A 12 -35.33 0.94 3.99
C LEU A 12 -34.58 0.08 5.02
N ALA A 13 -34.54 -1.24 4.80
CA ALA A 13 -33.62 -2.13 5.51
C ALA A 13 -32.21 -1.95 4.93
N ALA A 14 -31.52 -0.87 5.35
CA ALA A 14 -30.11 -0.68 5.07
C ALA A 14 -29.28 -1.64 5.95
N GLY A 15 -29.00 -2.83 5.42
CA GLY A 15 -27.97 -3.70 6.00
C GLY A 15 -26.61 -3.03 5.87
N LEU A 16 -26.02 -2.60 6.98
CA LEU A 16 -24.62 -2.21 7.02
C LEU A 16 -23.78 -3.44 6.66
N ALA A 17 -23.25 -3.48 5.43
CA ALA A 17 -22.13 -4.34 5.11
C ALA A 17 -20.91 -3.79 5.87
N ILE A 18 -20.69 -4.30 7.08
CA ILE A 18 -19.46 -4.06 7.83
C ILE A 18 -18.34 -4.72 7.03
N GLY A 19 -17.62 -3.93 6.24
CA GLY A 19 -16.43 -4.40 5.54
C GLY A 19 -15.45 -4.96 6.57
N THR A 20 -15.07 -6.22 6.42
CA THR A 20 -14.10 -6.85 7.31
C THR A 20 -12.76 -6.15 7.14
N ALA A 21 -12.30 -5.48 8.20
CA ALA A 21 -10.94 -4.94 8.22
C ALA A 21 -9.97 -6.13 8.19
N HIS A 22 -9.27 -6.31 7.07
CA HIS A 22 -8.14 -7.23 7.01
C HIS A 22 -6.96 -6.59 7.74
N ALA A 23 -6.50 -7.27 8.80
CA ALA A 23 -5.20 -6.99 9.40
C ALA A 23 -4.11 -7.39 8.40
N ALA A 24 -3.00 -6.65 8.40
CA ALA A 24 -1.87 -6.98 7.53
C ALA A 24 -1.22 -8.31 7.93
N ASP A 25 -0.87 -9.13 6.95
CA ASP A 25 -0.17 -10.40 7.12
C ASP A 25 1.30 -10.27 6.72
N ILE A 26 2.19 -10.31 7.71
CA ILE A 26 3.64 -10.19 7.53
C ILE A 26 4.21 -11.36 6.70
N THR A 27 3.67 -12.57 6.86
CA THR A 27 4.13 -13.74 6.10
C THR A 27 3.80 -13.55 4.63
N LYS A 28 2.58 -13.09 4.34
CA LYS A 28 2.19 -12.76 2.97
C LYS A 28 3.00 -11.62 2.39
N GLY A 29 3.27 -10.60 3.20
CA GLY A 29 4.13 -9.48 2.82
C GLY A 29 5.52 -9.91 2.40
N LYS A 30 6.14 -10.85 3.13
CA LYS A 30 7.43 -11.43 2.78
C LYS A 30 7.39 -12.14 1.44
N GLU A 31 6.38 -12.99 1.21
CA GLU A 31 6.21 -13.69 -0.07
C GLU A 31 6.06 -12.71 -1.24
N LEU A 32 5.26 -11.66 -1.06
CA LEU A 32 5.06 -10.62 -2.08
C LEU A 32 6.36 -9.86 -2.36
N VAL A 33 7.13 -9.50 -1.33
CA VAL A 33 8.44 -8.84 -1.52
C VAL A 33 9.41 -9.72 -2.31
N GLU A 34 9.38 -11.03 -2.08
CA GLU A 34 10.19 -12.01 -2.81
C GLU A 34 9.68 -12.17 -4.26
N SER A 35 8.37 -12.34 -4.47
CA SER A 35 7.80 -12.57 -5.80
C SER A 35 7.90 -11.36 -6.72
N HIS A 36 7.84 -10.15 -6.16
CA HIS A 36 8.03 -8.89 -6.90
C HIS A 36 9.52 -8.48 -7.02
N ASN A 37 10.46 -9.32 -6.56
CA ASN A 37 11.89 -9.07 -6.63
C ASN A 37 12.30 -7.68 -6.08
N CYS A 38 11.66 -7.20 -5.00
CA CYS A 38 11.93 -5.83 -4.50
C CYS A 38 13.39 -5.66 -4.08
N ALA A 39 14.03 -6.76 -3.63
CA ALA A 39 15.43 -6.81 -3.23
C ALA A 39 16.39 -6.59 -4.40
N ALA A 40 15.95 -6.74 -5.65
CA ALA A 40 16.79 -6.46 -6.83
C ALA A 40 17.24 -5.00 -6.89
N CYS A 41 16.44 -4.07 -6.38
CA CYS A 41 16.78 -2.64 -6.33
C CYS A 41 17.05 -2.15 -4.90
N HIS A 42 16.19 -2.51 -3.95
CA HIS A 42 16.27 -2.07 -2.55
C HIS A 42 17.26 -2.89 -1.70
N GLY A 43 17.84 -3.94 -2.29
CA GLY A 43 18.86 -4.76 -1.67
C GLY A 43 18.33 -5.83 -0.72
N ALA A 44 19.26 -6.65 -0.23
CA ALA A 44 18.95 -7.66 0.77
C ALA A 44 18.32 -7.02 2.02
N GLN A 45 17.25 -7.64 2.51
CA GLN A 45 16.46 -7.15 3.66
C GLN A 45 16.00 -5.69 3.52
N MET A 46 15.87 -5.17 2.29
CA MET A 46 15.51 -3.78 1.99
C MET A 46 16.45 -2.72 2.59
N ASN A 47 17.69 -3.09 2.89
CA ASN A 47 18.57 -2.30 3.75
C ASN A 47 19.87 -1.86 3.05
N LYS A 48 20.27 -2.51 1.96
CA LYS A 48 21.50 -2.22 1.20
C LYS A 48 21.21 -2.09 -0.30
N PRO A 49 20.64 -0.96 -0.75
CA PRO A 49 20.25 -0.76 -2.14
C PRO A 49 21.44 -0.87 -3.09
N ILE A 50 21.17 -1.30 -4.34
CA ILE A 50 22.25 -1.56 -5.32
C ILE A 50 22.90 -0.27 -5.86
N ASN A 51 22.25 0.87 -5.67
CA ASN A 51 22.79 2.20 -5.97
C ASN A 51 22.22 3.22 -4.96
N ALA A 52 22.78 4.42 -4.93
CA ALA A 52 22.37 5.48 -4.00
C ALA A 52 21.00 6.12 -4.32
N GLU A 53 20.48 5.92 -5.54
CA GLU A 53 19.19 6.47 -5.97
C GLU A 53 18.01 5.64 -5.42
N TYR A 54 18.22 4.34 -5.18
CA TYR A 54 17.22 3.48 -4.56
C TYR A 54 17.21 3.70 -3.04
N PRO A 55 16.05 4.02 -2.45
CA PRO A 55 15.95 4.24 -1.02
C PRO A 55 16.08 2.92 -0.25
N ARG A 56 16.63 3.02 0.96
CA ARG A 56 16.52 2.00 2.01
C ARG A 56 15.09 2.00 2.53
N LEU A 57 14.50 0.82 2.73
CA LEU A 57 13.12 0.69 3.20
C LEU A 57 13.00 -0.07 4.53
N ALA A 58 14.00 -0.85 4.93
CA ALA A 58 13.96 -1.63 6.16
C ALA A 58 13.57 -0.76 7.37
N GLY A 59 12.53 -1.16 8.11
CA GLY A 59 12.07 -0.43 9.30
C GLY A 59 11.29 0.85 9.03
N GLN A 60 11.02 1.18 7.76
CA GLN A 60 10.19 2.34 7.42
C GLN A 60 8.74 2.11 7.85
N HIS A 61 8.07 3.17 8.29
CA HIS A 61 6.71 3.11 8.78
C HIS A 61 5.73 2.58 7.72
N ALA A 62 4.90 1.61 8.12
CA ALA A 62 4.04 0.91 7.17
C ALA A 62 3.02 1.84 6.50
N ASP A 63 2.49 2.83 7.22
CA ASP A 63 1.55 3.83 6.69
C ASP A 63 2.19 4.66 5.56
N TYR A 64 3.44 5.08 5.73
CA TYR A 64 4.19 5.79 4.70
C TYR A 64 4.47 4.90 3.48
N LEU A 65 4.82 3.64 3.68
CA LEU A 65 5.06 2.70 2.58
C LEU A 65 3.79 2.45 1.76
N VAL A 66 2.65 2.24 2.43
CA VAL A 66 1.33 2.14 1.77
C VAL A 66 1.04 3.41 0.98
N TRP A 67 1.20 4.58 1.61
CA TRP A 67 0.99 5.86 0.94
C TRP A 67 1.91 6.01 -0.29
N ALA A 68 3.20 5.71 -0.17
CA ALA A 68 4.16 5.82 -1.26
C ALA A 68 3.80 4.92 -2.45
N MET A 69 3.46 3.64 -2.19
CA MET A 69 3.01 2.70 -3.23
C MET A 69 1.73 3.19 -3.92
N ARG A 70 0.78 3.75 -3.17
CA ARG A 70 -0.41 4.40 -3.72
C ARG A 70 -0.09 5.60 -4.59
N GLN A 71 0.86 6.44 -4.18
CA GLN A 71 1.27 7.58 -5.00
C GLN A 71 1.88 7.14 -6.33
N TYR A 72 2.64 6.03 -6.37
CA TYR A 72 3.13 5.48 -7.62
C TYR A 72 1.97 4.93 -8.49
N GLN A 73 0.99 4.23 -7.91
CA GLN A 73 -0.21 3.81 -8.65
C GLN A 73 -0.99 5.00 -9.22
N MET A 74 -1.19 6.06 -8.43
CA MET A 74 -1.84 7.29 -8.89
C MET A 74 -1.05 7.95 -10.02
N GLY A 75 0.28 7.86 -10.00
CA GLY A 75 1.14 8.39 -11.05
C GLY A 75 0.93 7.74 -12.42
N LEU A 76 0.38 6.51 -12.48
CA LEU A 76 0.01 5.83 -13.72
C LEU A 76 -1.11 6.56 -14.47
N THR A 77 -2.04 7.19 -13.74
CA THR A 77 -3.23 7.83 -14.32
C THR A 77 -3.17 9.36 -14.25
N ASN A 78 -2.52 9.90 -13.21
CA ASN A 78 -2.36 11.33 -13.01
C ASN A 78 -0.94 11.67 -12.50
N PRO A 79 0.03 11.86 -13.40
CA PRO A 79 1.42 12.15 -13.03
C PRO A 79 1.62 13.54 -12.41
N LEU A 80 0.61 14.43 -12.42
CA LEU A 80 0.67 15.73 -11.76
C LEU A 80 0.37 15.64 -10.24
N LEU A 81 -0.33 14.59 -9.80
CA LEU A 81 -0.71 14.38 -8.40
C LEU A 81 0.00 13.18 -7.76
N GLY A 82 0.30 12.15 -8.56
CA GLY A 82 1.04 10.96 -8.12
C GLY A 82 2.55 11.12 -8.25
N ARG A 83 3.29 10.15 -7.71
CA ARG A 83 4.74 10.06 -7.92
C ARG A 83 4.99 9.50 -9.33
N ASN A 84 5.71 10.27 -10.14
CA ASN A 84 6.02 9.91 -11.52
C ASN A 84 7.39 9.21 -11.61
N ASN A 85 7.42 7.90 -11.41
CA ASN A 85 8.60 7.06 -11.62
C ASN A 85 8.18 5.77 -12.32
N ALA A 86 8.56 5.62 -13.58
CA ALA A 86 8.13 4.49 -14.42
C ALA A 86 8.54 3.12 -13.86
N ILE A 87 9.70 3.04 -13.19
CA ILE A 87 10.20 1.79 -12.60
C ILE A 87 9.29 1.35 -11.47
N MET A 88 9.04 2.22 -10.49
CA MET A 88 8.18 1.88 -9.37
C MET A 88 6.71 1.76 -9.75
N GLN A 89 6.25 2.52 -10.74
CA GLN A 89 4.91 2.38 -11.32
C GLN A 89 4.68 0.96 -11.85
N ALA A 90 5.62 0.40 -12.61
CA ALA A 90 5.53 -0.98 -13.10
C ALA A 90 5.49 -2.02 -11.97
N GLN A 91 6.18 -1.77 -10.85
CA GLN A 91 6.16 -2.66 -9.69
C GLN A 91 4.82 -2.66 -8.96
N VAL A 92 4.19 -1.49 -8.82
CA VAL A 92 2.96 -1.36 -8.02
C VAL A 92 1.68 -1.53 -8.83
N GLN A 93 1.73 -1.57 -10.17
CA GLN A 93 0.54 -1.54 -11.03
C GLN A 93 -0.45 -2.69 -10.76
N SER A 94 0.05 -3.86 -10.37
CA SER A 94 -0.78 -5.05 -10.11
C SER A 94 -1.12 -5.26 -8.63
N LEU A 95 -0.59 -4.43 -7.73
CA LEU A 95 -0.78 -4.60 -6.29
C LEU A 95 -2.17 -4.11 -5.86
N SER A 96 -2.88 -4.93 -5.10
CA SER A 96 -4.05 -4.47 -4.37
C SER A 96 -3.64 -3.65 -3.15
N VAL A 97 -4.61 -2.96 -2.54
CA VAL A 97 -4.40 -2.24 -1.27
C VAL A 97 -3.99 -3.19 -0.14
N SER A 98 -4.51 -4.43 -0.17
CA SER A 98 -4.18 -5.43 0.83
C SER A 98 -2.73 -5.86 0.67
N ASP A 99 -2.31 -6.16 -0.56
CA ASP A 99 -0.92 -6.53 -0.85
C ASP A 99 0.05 -5.44 -0.38
N MET A 100 -0.28 -4.18 -0.62
CA MET A 100 0.53 -3.05 -0.15
C MET A 100 0.63 -3.00 1.38
N LYS A 101 -0.44 -3.28 2.10
CA LYS A 101 -0.42 -3.32 3.58
C LYS A 101 0.43 -4.48 4.08
N ASP A 102 0.32 -5.64 3.46
CA ASP A 102 1.10 -6.83 3.81
C ASP A 102 2.60 -6.59 3.55
N ILE A 103 2.94 -6.09 2.36
CA ILE A 103 4.31 -5.67 2.00
C ILE A 103 4.84 -4.65 3.01
N ALA A 104 4.06 -3.59 3.29
CA ALA A 104 4.47 -2.53 4.20
C ALA A 104 4.70 -3.04 5.63
N ALA A 105 3.82 -3.89 6.15
CA ALA A 105 3.96 -4.48 7.47
C ALA A 105 5.21 -5.37 7.57
N TYR A 106 5.50 -6.15 6.52
CA TYR A 106 6.74 -6.92 6.48
C TYR A 106 7.97 -6.02 6.48
N ILE A 107 8.01 -5.00 5.61
CA ILE A 107 9.16 -4.09 5.51
C ILE A 107 9.38 -3.30 6.81
N GLU A 108 8.33 -2.83 7.46
CA GLU A 108 8.39 -2.15 8.77
C GLU A 108 8.94 -3.08 9.87
N SER A 109 8.63 -4.38 9.80
CA SER A 109 9.13 -5.36 10.77
C SER A 109 10.64 -5.61 10.64
N LEU A 110 11.27 -5.21 9.53
CA LEU A 110 12.70 -5.38 9.31
C LEU A 110 13.49 -4.37 10.16
N LYS A 111 14.64 -4.80 10.67
CA LYS A 111 15.55 -3.90 11.39
C LYS A 111 16.39 -3.12 10.40
N GLU A 112 16.35 -1.79 10.49
CA GLU A 112 17.36 -0.96 9.85
C GLU A 112 18.68 -1.13 10.62
N THR A 113 19.70 -1.71 9.97
CA THR A 113 20.97 -2.01 10.66
C THR A 113 21.95 -0.84 10.68
N ASP A 114 21.77 0.17 9.82
CA ASP A 114 22.78 1.23 9.63
C ASP A 114 22.16 2.63 9.68
N LEU A 115 21.28 2.90 10.65
CA LEU A 115 20.91 4.28 10.97
C LEU A 115 22.19 5.01 11.38
N VAL A 116 22.78 5.77 10.46
CA VAL A 116 23.82 6.74 10.81
C VAL A 116 23.11 7.86 11.57
N PHE A 117 23.01 7.69 12.89
CA PHE A 117 22.74 8.82 13.78
C PHE A 117 23.94 9.75 13.66
N LYS A 118 23.88 10.64 12.68
CA LYS A 118 24.83 11.73 12.55
C LYS A 118 24.57 12.64 13.75
N LYS A 119 25.35 12.43 14.82
CA LYS A 119 25.47 13.38 15.93
C LYS A 119 25.95 14.72 15.42
#